data_AF-A0A2C6DX73-F1
#
_entry.id   AF-A0A2C6DX73-F1
#
_cell.length_a   1.000
_cell.length_b   1.000
_cell.length_c   1.000
_cell.angle_alpha   90.00
_cell.angle_beta   90.00
_cell.angle_gamma   90.00
#
_symmetry.space_group_name_H-M   'P 1'
#
loop_
_entity.id
_entity.type
_entity.pdbx_description
1 polymer ?
#
loop_
_entity_poly.entity_id
_entity_poly.type
_entity_poly.pdbx_seq_one_letter_code
_entity_poly.pdbx_strand_id
1 'polypeptide(L)' 'MENELFTQKQWNEIRDIRNRLLVETDWTQVSDSPLSESKRAEFNDYRTQLRNLPNQSESPDQVVWPAKPEL' A
#
# COMPACT_ATOMS: atom_id res chain seq x y z
N MET A 1 -22.53 -1.49 -17.32
CA MET A 1 -22.85 -2.82 -16.79
C MET A 1 -21.66 -3.79 -16.79
N GLU A 2 -21.13 -4.27 -17.93
CA GLU A 2 -19.94 -5.16 -17.91
C GLU A 2 -18.62 -4.44 -17.53
N ASN A 3 -18.37 -3.25 -18.09
CA ASN A 3 -17.16 -2.48 -17.79
C ASN A 3 -17.09 -2.04 -16.32
N GLU A 4 -18.21 -1.67 -15.71
CA GLU A 4 -18.26 -1.27 -14.29
C GLU A 4 -17.93 -2.43 -13.35
N LEU A 5 -18.39 -3.65 -13.68
CA LEU A 5 -18.09 -4.85 -12.89
C LEU A 5 -16.59 -5.21 -12.97
N PHE A 6 -16.01 -5.09 -14.16
CA PHE A 6 -14.57 -5.31 -14.36
C PHE A 6 -13.74 -4.31 -13.55
N THR A 7 -14.07 -3.02 -13.63
CA THR A 7 -13.41 -1.97 -12.84
C THR A 7 -13.53 -2.22 -11.34
N GLN A 8 -14.70 -2.64 -10.85
CA GLN A 8 -14.89 -2.95 -9.44
C GLN A 8 -14.02 -4.13 -8.99
N LYS A 9 -13.89 -5.17 -9.81
CA LYS A 9 -13.04 -6.32 -9.52
C LYS A 9 -11.57 -5.92 -9.39
N GLN A 10 -11.06 -5.12 -10.33
CA GLN A 10 -9.67 -4.63 -10.28
C GLN A 10 -9.41 -3.78 -9.02
N TRP A 11 -10.36 -2.91 -8.65
CA TRP A 11 -10.24 -2.15 -7.40
C TRP A 11 -10.22 -3.02 -6.14
N ASN A 12 -10.95 -4.14 -6.15
CA ASN A 12 -10.91 -5.10 -5.05
C ASN A 12 -9.54 -5.78 -4.97
N GLU A 13 -8.99 -6.23 -6.11
CA GLU A 13 -7.64 -6.80 -6.18
C GLU A 13 -6.57 -5.82 -5.66
N ILE A 14 -6.66 -4.55 -6.03
CA ILE A 14 -5.76 -3.49 -5.54
C ILE A 14 -5.88 -3.31 -4.03
N ARG A 15 -7.10 -3.31 -3.48
CA ARG A 15 -7.31 -3.23 -2.02
C ARG A 15 -6.70 -4.43 -1.30
N ASP A 16 -6.81 -5.62 -1.86
CA ASP A 16 -6.25 -6.85 -1.28
C ASP A 16 -4.72 -6.82 -1.27
N ILE A 17 -4.10 -6.39 -2.38
CA ILE A 17 -2.64 -6.22 -2.47
C ILE A 17 -2.17 -5.16 -1.46
N ARG A 18 -2.84 -4.01 -1.40
CA ARG A 18 -2.53 -2.94 -0.43
C ARG A 18 -2.60 -3.47 1.00
N ASN A 19 -3.68 -4.19 1.35
CA ASN A 19 -3.85 -4.73 2.69
C ASN A 19 -2.76 -5.75 3.02
N ARG A 20 -2.37 -6.60 2.07
CA ARG A 20 -1.25 -7.54 2.25
C ARG A 20 0.06 -6.81 2.55
N LEU A 21 0.41 -5.79 1.75
CA LEU A 21 1.65 -5.01 1.94
C LEU A 21 1.66 -4.25 3.27
N LEU A 22 0.49 -3.75 3.72
CA LEU A 22 0.35 -3.16 5.04
C LEU A 22 0.54 -4.20 6.16
N VAL A 23 0.00 -5.41 6.03
CA VAL A 23 0.21 -6.47 7.02
C VAL A 23 1.68 -6.90 7.08
N GLU A 24 2.32 -7.10 5.93
CA GLU A 24 3.74 -7.48 5.85
C GLU A 24 4.69 -6.48 6.51
N THR A 25 4.31 -5.20 6.54
CA THR A 25 5.11 -4.12 7.09
C THR A 25 4.60 -3.63 8.44
N ASP A 26 3.58 -4.28 9.03
CA ASP A 26 2.96 -3.81 10.25
C ASP A 26 3.91 -3.83 11.45
N TRP A 27 4.71 -4.90 11.54
CA TRP A 27 5.76 -5.07 12.55
C TRP A 27 6.81 -3.94 12.53
N THR A 28 6.98 -3.21 11.42
CA THR A 28 7.94 -2.10 11.35
C THR A 28 7.49 -0.87 12.16
N GLN A 29 6.19 -0.77 12.45
CA GLN A 29 5.58 0.40 13.10
C GLN A 29 5.39 0.23 14.61
N VAL A 30 5.55 -0.97 15.15
CA VAL A 30 5.44 -1.21 16.58
C VAL A 30 6.62 -0.57 17.31
N SER A 31 6.39 -0.07 18.53
CA SER A 31 7.43 0.60 19.32
C SER A 31 8.61 -0.30 19.68
N ASP A 32 8.38 -1.60 19.75
CA ASP A 32 9.37 -2.64 20.06
C ASP A 32 10.10 -3.16 18.79
N SER A 33 9.88 -2.51 17.64
CA SER A 33 10.55 -2.88 16.39
C SER A 33 12.07 -2.72 16.54
N PRO A 34 12.89 -3.66 16.02
CA PRO A 34 14.36 -3.55 16.03
C PRO A 34 14.90 -2.47 15.07
N LEU A 35 14.03 -1.81 14.30
CA LEU A 35 14.43 -0.80 13.32
C LEU A 35 14.87 0.51 13.97
N SER A 36 15.82 1.19 13.32
CA SER A 36 16.16 2.57 13.65
C SER A 36 14.96 3.50 13.39
N GLU A 37 14.96 4.67 14.02
CA GLU A 37 13.93 5.67 13.82
C GLU A 37 13.82 6.12 12.35
N SER A 38 14.97 6.29 11.67
CA SER A 38 15.02 6.58 10.24
C SER A 38 14.31 5.51 9.41
N LYS A 39 14.59 4.23 9.69
CA LYS A 39 13.97 3.12 8.96
C LYS A 39 12.48 3.02 9.24
N ARG A 40 12.06 3.23 10.49
CA ARG A 40 10.64 3.30 10.85
C ARG A 40 9.93 4.43 10.10
N ALA A 41 10.56 5.58 9.92
CA ALA A 41 10.03 6.70 9.13
C ALA A 41 9.90 6.34 7.64
N GLU A 42 10.90 5.71 7.02
CA GLU A 42 10.83 5.22 5.63
C GLU A 42 9.62 4.27 5.43
N PHE A 43 9.42 3.33 6.36
CA PHE A 43 8.25 2.44 6.32
C PHE A 43 6.94 3.18 6.60
N ASN A 44 6.95 4.23 7.42
CA ASN A 44 5.77 5.06 7.65
C ASN A 44 5.34 5.78 6.36
N ASP A 45 6.29 6.38 5.65
CA ASP A 45 6.05 7.05 4.36
C ASP A 45 5.56 6.06 3.30
N TYR A 46 6.18 4.89 3.22
CA TYR A 46 5.75 3.80 2.34
C TYR A 46 4.28 3.39 2.63
N ARG A 47 3.94 3.17 3.91
CA ARG A 47 2.57 2.79 4.32
C ARG A 47 1.55 3.90 4.07
N THR A 48 1.95 5.16 4.19
CA THR A 48 1.11 6.32 3.87
C THR A 48 0.81 6.37 2.37
N GLN A 49 1.83 6.18 1.52
CA GLN A 49 1.64 6.08 0.07
C GLN A 49 0.71 4.93 -0.31
N LEU A 50 0.87 3.74 0.29
CA LEU A 50 -0.03 2.60 0.07
C LEU A 50 -1.50 2.92 0.40
N ARG A 51 -1.76 3.64 1.50
CA ARG A 51 -3.14 4.02 1.87
C ARG A 51 -3.74 5.03 0.91
N ASN A 52 -2.91 5.89 0.32
CA ASN A 52 -3.32 6.93 -0.59
C ASN A 52 -3.55 6.44 -2.04
N LEU A 53 -3.19 5.20 -2.39
CA LEU A 53 -3.35 4.64 -3.74
C LEU A 53 -4.74 4.86 -4.38
N PRO A 54 -5.87 4.62 -3.69
CA PRO A 54 -7.19 4.82 -4.32
C PRO A 54 -7.51 6.28 -4.66
N ASN A 55 -6.81 7.23 -4.04
CA ASN A 55 -7.00 8.66 -4.30
C ASN A 55 -6.01 9.21 -5.34
N GLN A 56 -5.00 8.43 -5.72
CA GLN A 56 -3.93 8.85 -6.64
C GLN A 56 -4.16 8.40 -8.09
N SER A 57 -5.14 7.52 -8.33
CA SER A 57 -5.38 6.94 -9.65
C SER A 57 -6.87 7.01 -9.99
N GLU A 58 -7.17 7.57 -11.16
CA GLU A 58 -8.53 7.64 -11.70
C GLU A 58 -9.03 6.26 -12.16
N SER A 59 -8.10 5.35 -12.47
CA SER A 59 -8.41 4.00 -12.96
C SER A 59 -7.48 2.93 -12.35
N PRO A 60 -7.97 1.70 -12.11
CA PRO A 60 -7.19 0.60 -11.50
C PRO A 60 -5.88 0.26 -12.23
N ASP A 61 -5.87 0.35 -13.55
CA ASP A 61 -4.74 0.06 -14.43
C ASP A 61 -3.61 1.10 -14.36
N GLN A 62 -3.90 2.28 -13.78
CA GLN A 62 -2.94 3.37 -13.61
C GLN A 62 -2.32 3.40 -12.20
N VAL A 63 -2.64 2.42 -11.34
CA VAL A 63 -2.10 2.38 -9.98
C VAL A 63 -0.59 2.13 -10.00
N VAL A 64 0.15 3.12 -9.50
CA VAL A 64 1.60 3.04 -9.32
C VAL A 64 1.91 2.65 -7.87
N TRP A 65 2.57 1.51 -7.68
CA TRP A 65 2.93 1.03 -6.35
C TRP A 65 4.21 1.73 -5.84
N PRO A 66 4.24 2.20 -4.58
CA PRO A 66 5.45 2.75 -4.00
C PRO A 66 6.53 1.68 -3.87
N ALA A 67 7.80 2.07 -3.99
CA ALA A 67 8.93 1.18 -3.75
C ALA A 67 9.01 0.82 -2.27
N LYS A 68 9.10 -0.48 -1.96
CA LYS A 68 9.26 -0.96 -0.58
C LYS A 68 10.66 -0.58 -0.07
N PRO A 69 10.80 0.03 1.11
CA PRO A 69 12.10 0.30 1.71
C PRO A 69 12.87 -1.00 1.99
N GLU A 70 14.20 -0.91 1.92
CA GLU A 70 15.10 -1.99 2.33
C GLU A 70 15.27 -2.00 3.85
N LEU A 71 15.33 -3.22 4.42
CA LEU A 71 15.54 -3.46 5.85
C LEU A 71 16.97 -3.13 6.29
#